data_AF-A0A2M9JC95-F1
#
_entry.id   AF-A0A2M9JC95-F1
#
_cell.length_a   1.000
_cell.length_b   1.000
_cell.length_c   1.000
_cell.angle_alpha   90.00
_cell.angle_beta   90.00
_cell.angle_gamma   90.00
#
_symmetry.space_group_name_H-M   'P 1'
#
loop_
_entity.id
_entity.type
_entity.pdbx_description
1 polymer ?
#
loop_
_entity_poly.entity_id
_entity_poly.type
_entity_poly.pdbx_seq_one_letter_code
_entity_poly.pdbx_strand_id
1 'polypeptide(L)'
;MSETADRRRPRVTRRGRLLLLLFALLLVIAVVLVLVLRPTGAPARTLLVPEGWRASQVYAAVDKRLEVPPGTTKQAVATAGLKLPAEAKGNPEGYLFPATYPVTDDTTPAGLLAYMVETANKRFGQDRITAGAKGSALTVYQIVTIAGIVQAEADTTADMGKVSRVIRNRLARGMPLQMDSTLNYALNRSTLATTTGDTRTDSPYNTYEHKGLPPTPIANPGQEAVEAAINPTPGDWLYFVTVAPGDTRFTDSYAQQRLNVREFNENQKKSTAGAG
;
A
#
# COMPACT_ATOMS: atom_id res chain seq x y z
N MET A 1 -21.33 -5.76 82.98
CA MET A 1 -20.64 -4.65 82.32
C MET A 1 -21.35 -4.39 81.01
N SER A 2 -22.19 -3.34 80.95
CA SER A 2 -22.86 -2.89 79.73
C SER A 2 -22.08 -1.73 79.12
N GLU A 3 -21.80 -1.80 77.82
CA GLU A 3 -21.38 -0.63 77.04
C GLU A 3 -22.29 -0.54 75.81
N THR A 4 -23.33 0.27 75.91
CA THR A 4 -24.20 0.63 74.78
C THR A 4 -23.75 1.98 74.25
N ALA A 5 -23.09 1.99 73.09
CA ALA A 5 -22.71 3.22 72.39
C ALA A 5 -23.93 3.84 71.67
N ASP A 6 -24.32 5.04 72.11
CA ASP A 6 -25.32 5.92 71.49
C ASP A 6 -24.78 6.49 70.16
N ARG A 7 -25.32 6.05 69.02
CA ARG A 7 -25.02 6.64 67.69
C ARG A 7 -26.03 7.74 67.37
N ARG A 8 -25.70 8.98 67.69
CA ARG A 8 -26.45 10.18 67.26
C ARG A 8 -26.39 10.34 65.74
N ARG A 9 -27.57 10.37 65.08
CA ARG A 9 -27.68 10.72 63.66
C ARG A 9 -27.54 12.24 63.46
N PRO A 10 -26.70 12.71 62.52
CA PRO A 10 -26.54 14.14 62.28
C PRO A 10 -27.82 14.76 61.68
N ARG A 11 -28.30 15.84 62.30
CA ARG A 11 -29.45 16.63 61.82
C ARG A 11 -28.96 17.66 60.79
N VAL A 12 -29.31 17.44 59.51
CA VAL A 12 -29.01 18.37 58.41
C VAL A 12 -29.94 19.59 58.49
N THR A 13 -29.37 20.79 58.62
CA THR A 13 -30.11 22.07 58.70
C THR A 13 -30.70 22.48 57.35
N ARG A 14 -31.70 23.37 57.33
CA ARG A 14 -32.34 23.85 56.07
C ARG A 14 -31.33 24.42 55.06
N ARG A 15 -30.27 25.09 55.55
CA ARG A 15 -29.16 25.59 54.71
C ARG A 15 -28.29 24.45 54.16
N GLY A 16 -28.07 23.39 54.93
CA GLY A 16 -27.38 22.18 54.46
C GLY A 16 -28.15 21.43 53.38
N ARG A 17 -29.49 21.40 53.44
CA ARG A 17 -30.33 20.83 52.38
C ARG A 17 -30.27 21.64 51.08
N LEU A 18 -30.24 22.97 51.17
CA LEU A 18 -30.12 23.84 49.99
C LEU A 18 -28.76 23.68 49.29
N LEU A 19 -27.68 23.58 50.08
CA LEU A 19 -26.34 23.31 49.54
C LEU A 19 -26.22 21.92 48.91
N LEU A 20 -26.84 20.90 49.51
CA LEU A 20 -26.90 19.56 48.91
C LEU A 20 -27.70 19.53 47.61
N LEU A 21 -28.80 20.28 47.52
CA LEU A 21 -29.59 20.39 46.28
C LEU A 21 -28.84 21.16 45.18
N LEU A 22 -28.15 22.24 45.52
CA LEU A 22 -27.31 22.98 44.57
C LEU A 22 -26.13 22.13 44.08
N PHE A 23 -25.50 21.36 44.97
CA PHE A 23 -24.42 20.44 44.60
C PHE A 23 -24.93 19.31 43.71
N ALA A 24 -26.09 18.71 44.04
CA ALA A 24 -26.72 17.70 43.20
C ALA A 24 -27.11 18.26 41.82
N LEU A 25 -27.62 19.50 41.74
CA LEU A 25 -27.95 20.16 40.48
C LEU A 25 -26.70 20.43 39.64
N LEU A 26 -25.62 20.93 40.24
CA LEU A 26 -24.33 21.12 39.56
C LEU A 26 -23.75 19.80 39.04
N LEU A 27 -23.90 18.72 39.80
CA LEU A 27 -23.43 17.39 39.42
C LEU A 27 -24.26 16.82 38.26
N VAL A 28 -25.58 17.03 38.26
CA VAL A 28 -26.46 16.68 37.13
C VAL A 28 -26.11 17.50 35.88
N ILE A 29 -25.90 18.82 36.02
CA ILE A 29 -25.49 19.68 34.90
C ILE A 29 -24.13 19.25 34.36
N ALA A 30 -23.16 18.92 35.23
CA ALA A 30 -21.85 18.43 34.81
C ALA A 30 -21.94 17.06 34.11
N VAL A 31 -22.79 16.14 34.58
CA VAL A 31 -23.02 14.84 33.95
C VAL A 31 -23.73 14.98 32.61
N VAL A 32 -24.74 15.85 32.51
CA VAL A 32 -25.43 16.17 31.27
C VAL A 32 -24.47 16.84 30.29
N LEU A 33 -23.65 17.79 30.75
CA LEU A 33 -22.64 18.44 29.92
C LEU A 33 -21.57 17.45 29.45
N VAL A 34 -21.14 16.51 30.29
CA VAL A 34 -20.23 15.42 29.89
C VAL A 34 -20.92 14.43 28.94
N LEU A 35 -22.22 14.18 29.06
CA LEU A 35 -22.99 13.35 28.13
C LEU A 35 -23.23 14.03 26.78
N VAL A 36 -23.44 15.36 26.77
CA VAL A 36 -23.64 16.18 25.57
C VAL A 36 -22.30 16.50 24.87
N LEU A 37 -21.22 16.66 25.64
CA LEU A 37 -19.85 16.88 25.13
C LEU A 37 -19.06 15.59 24.94
N ARG A 38 -19.61 14.42 25.30
CA ARG A 38 -19.04 13.14 24.86
C ARG A 38 -19.14 13.16 23.34
N PRO A 39 -18.02 13.10 22.60
CA PRO A 39 -18.11 12.90 21.17
C PRO A 39 -18.74 11.52 21.00
N THR A 40 -20.05 11.49 20.75
CA THR A 40 -20.76 10.35 20.18
C THR A 40 -20.38 10.28 18.71
N GLY A 41 -19.09 10.22 18.43
CA GLY A 41 -18.60 9.92 17.10
C GLY A 41 -18.91 8.46 16.86
N ALA A 42 -19.73 8.16 15.85
CA ALA A 42 -19.68 6.86 15.23
C ALA A 42 -18.20 6.49 14.97
N PRO A 43 -17.80 5.21 15.08
CA PRO A 43 -16.42 4.82 14.78
C PRO A 43 -16.02 5.42 13.44
N ALA A 44 -14.88 6.12 13.40
CA ALA A 44 -14.43 6.83 12.20
C ALA A 44 -14.48 5.86 11.02
N ARG A 45 -15.28 6.19 10.00
CA ARG A 45 -15.30 5.38 8.78
C ARG A 45 -13.92 5.53 8.15
N THR A 46 -13.22 4.43 7.91
CA THR A 46 -11.93 4.43 7.22
C THR A 46 -11.96 3.58 5.95
N LEU A 47 -11.06 3.87 5.01
CA LEU A 47 -10.75 3.04 3.85
C LEU A 47 -9.30 2.56 3.96
N LEU A 48 -9.10 1.25 4.11
CA LEU A 48 -7.78 0.65 3.96
C LEU A 48 -7.48 0.45 2.47
N VAL A 49 -6.33 0.96 2.02
CA VAL A 49 -5.73 0.66 0.73
C VAL A 49 -4.47 -0.17 0.99
N PRO A 50 -4.49 -1.49 0.70
CA PRO A 50 -3.33 -2.34 0.79
C PRO A 50 -2.23 -1.99 -0.22
N GLU A 51 -1.00 -2.36 0.10
CA GLU A 51 0.13 -2.25 -0.82
C GLU A 51 -0.05 -3.17 -2.04
N GLY A 52 0.53 -2.78 -3.16
CA GLY A 52 0.49 -3.57 -4.40
C GLY A 52 -0.83 -3.49 -5.16
N TRP A 53 -1.86 -2.82 -4.62
CA TRP A 53 -3.11 -2.63 -5.32
C TRP A 53 -2.92 -1.74 -6.55
N ARG A 54 -3.59 -2.11 -7.65
CA ARG A 54 -3.71 -1.28 -8.85
C ARG A 54 -4.76 -0.21 -8.65
N ALA A 55 -4.66 0.87 -9.42
CA ALA A 55 -5.59 1.99 -9.35
C ALA A 55 -7.04 1.54 -9.58
N SER A 56 -7.27 0.55 -10.45
CA SER A 56 -8.59 -0.04 -10.67
C SER A 56 -9.21 -0.66 -9.41
N GLN A 57 -8.40 -1.32 -8.58
CA GLN A 57 -8.84 -1.91 -7.31
C GLN A 57 -9.11 -0.81 -6.27
N VAL A 58 -8.27 0.22 -6.23
CA VAL A 58 -8.48 1.39 -5.38
C VAL A 58 -9.79 2.08 -5.75
N TYR A 59 -10.06 2.32 -7.04
CA TYR A 59 -11.30 2.95 -7.49
C TYR A 59 -12.53 2.16 -7.06
N ALA A 60 -12.53 0.84 -7.26
CA ALA A 60 -13.64 -0.01 -6.84
C ALA A 60 -13.85 0.02 -5.31
N ALA A 61 -12.77 0.07 -4.53
CA ALA A 61 -12.85 0.17 -3.08
C ALA A 61 -13.36 1.53 -2.59
N VAL A 62 -12.97 2.62 -3.26
CA VAL A 62 -13.50 3.96 -3.00
C VAL A 62 -14.99 4.01 -3.34
N ASP A 63 -15.39 3.53 -4.51
CA ASP A 63 -16.80 3.51 -4.92
C ASP A 63 -17.67 2.76 -3.90
N LYS A 64 -17.21 1.57 -3.49
CA LYS A 64 -17.88 0.76 -2.47
C LYS A 64 -17.92 1.46 -1.11
N ARG A 65 -16.84 2.14 -0.71
CA ARG A 65 -16.75 2.77 0.61
C ARG A 65 -17.59 4.03 0.73
N LEU A 66 -17.72 4.78 -0.36
CA LEU A 66 -18.53 6.00 -0.42
C LEU A 66 -19.97 5.71 -0.86
N GLU A 67 -20.31 4.45 -1.11
CA GLU A 67 -21.65 4.02 -1.54
C GLU A 67 -22.12 4.74 -2.83
N VAL A 68 -21.17 5.02 -3.73
CA VAL A 68 -21.44 5.65 -5.04
C VAL A 68 -21.46 4.60 -6.16
N PRO A 69 -22.06 4.90 -7.33
CA PRO A 69 -22.11 3.95 -8.44
C PRO A 69 -20.71 3.47 -8.88
N PRO A 70 -20.55 2.19 -9.26
CA PRO A 70 -19.28 1.69 -9.79
C PRO A 70 -18.77 2.49 -10.98
N GLY A 71 -17.48 2.84 -10.96
CA GLY A 71 -16.82 3.65 -12.00
C GLY A 71 -16.81 5.15 -11.71
N THR A 72 -17.54 5.62 -10.69
CA THR A 72 -17.57 7.05 -10.31
C THR A 72 -16.17 7.57 -9.99
N THR A 73 -15.40 6.82 -9.20
CA THR A 73 -14.04 7.21 -8.83
C THR A 73 -13.10 7.28 -10.04
N LYS A 74 -13.22 6.34 -10.98
CA LYS A 74 -12.42 6.35 -12.21
C LYS A 74 -12.71 7.59 -13.06
N GLN A 75 -13.97 8.00 -13.16
CA GLN A 75 -14.37 9.21 -13.88
C GLN A 75 -13.85 10.47 -13.20
N ALA A 76 -13.84 10.49 -11.86
CA ALA A 76 -13.38 11.63 -11.07
C ALA A 76 -11.88 11.94 -11.25
N VAL A 77 -11.05 10.98 -11.69
CA VAL A 77 -9.60 11.17 -11.91
C VAL A 77 -9.31 12.39 -12.80
N ALA A 78 -10.07 12.55 -13.89
CA ALA A 78 -9.86 13.63 -14.86
C ALA A 78 -10.07 15.02 -14.27
N THR A 79 -10.94 15.15 -13.27
CA THR A 79 -11.31 16.43 -12.64
C THR A 79 -10.71 16.61 -11.24
N ALA A 80 -10.03 15.60 -10.70
CA ALA A 80 -9.51 15.61 -9.33
C ALA A 80 -8.28 16.51 -9.12
N GLY A 81 -7.69 17.06 -10.20
CA GLY A 81 -6.54 17.97 -10.08
C GLY A 81 -5.33 17.32 -9.40
N LEU A 82 -5.11 16.02 -9.65
CA LEU A 82 -4.09 15.23 -8.99
C LEU A 82 -2.69 15.79 -9.28
N LYS A 83 -1.93 16.09 -8.22
CA LYS A 83 -0.55 16.60 -8.29
C LYS A 83 0.44 15.48 -8.64
N LEU A 84 0.36 14.98 -9.86
CA LEU A 84 1.20 13.91 -10.39
C LEU A 84 2.41 14.48 -11.14
N PRO A 85 3.52 13.73 -11.28
CA PRO A 85 4.60 14.09 -12.20
C PRO A 85 4.10 14.18 -13.65
N ALA A 86 4.77 14.99 -14.47
CA ALA A 86 4.39 15.18 -15.86
C ALA A 86 4.43 13.87 -16.67
N GLU A 87 5.40 12.99 -16.37
CA GLU A 87 5.57 11.68 -16.99
C GLU A 87 4.35 10.76 -16.79
N ALA A 88 3.59 10.97 -15.71
CA ALA A 88 2.40 10.19 -15.41
C ALA A 88 1.24 10.48 -16.37
N LYS A 89 1.25 11.62 -17.08
CA LYS A 89 0.19 12.02 -18.02
C LYS A 89 -1.23 11.90 -17.44
N GLY A 90 -1.39 12.21 -16.16
CA GLY A 90 -2.65 12.11 -15.43
C GLY A 90 -3.04 10.70 -14.94
N ASN A 91 -2.25 9.66 -15.20
CA ASN A 91 -2.46 8.33 -14.65
C ASN A 91 -1.92 8.25 -13.21
N PRO A 92 -2.75 8.03 -12.18
CA PRO A 92 -2.31 7.99 -10.80
C PRO A 92 -1.72 6.64 -10.35
N GLU A 93 -1.59 5.65 -11.25
CA GLU A 93 -0.95 4.38 -10.92
C GLU A 93 0.45 4.60 -10.34
N GLY A 94 0.71 4.03 -9.16
CA GLY A 94 1.93 4.24 -8.38
C GLY A 94 1.84 5.38 -7.35
N TYR A 95 0.82 6.22 -7.40
CA TYR A 95 0.65 7.41 -6.55
C TYR A 95 -0.60 7.37 -5.65
N LEU A 96 -1.44 6.34 -5.75
CA LEU A 96 -2.53 6.12 -4.80
C LEU A 96 -1.97 5.40 -3.57
N PHE A 97 -1.27 6.15 -2.71
CA PHE A 97 -0.42 5.60 -1.66
C PHE A 97 -1.16 4.60 -0.74
N PRO A 98 -0.58 3.43 -0.43
CA PRO A 98 -1.15 2.48 0.50
C PRO A 98 -1.20 3.03 1.94
N ALA A 99 -2.39 3.19 2.49
CA ALA A 99 -2.63 3.62 3.86
C ALA A 99 -4.08 3.39 4.27
N THR A 100 -4.39 3.70 5.53
CA THR A 100 -5.76 3.82 6.00
C THR A 100 -6.19 5.28 5.96
N TYR A 101 -7.20 5.60 5.15
CA TYR A 101 -7.72 6.94 4.97
C TYR A 101 -9.00 7.16 5.76
N PRO A 102 -9.17 8.30 6.45
CA PRO A 102 -10.45 8.65 7.04
C PRO A 102 -11.47 8.96 5.94
N VAL A 103 -12.72 8.61 6.22
CA VAL A 103 -13.89 8.84 5.38
C VAL A 103 -14.95 9.50 6.25
N THR A 104 -15.43 10.64 5.80
CA THR A 104 -16.53 11.42 6.38
C THR A 104 -17.69 11.49 5.38
N ASP A 105 -18.83 12.01 5.80
CA ASP A 105 -19.98 12.18 4.91
C ASP A 105 -19.72 13.21 3.79
N ASP A 106 -18.73 14.10 3.98
CA ASP A 106 -18.27 15.07 2.97
C ASP A 106 -17.17 14.50 2.04
N THR A 107 -16.72 13.26 2.26
CA THR A 107 -15.63 12.69 1.46
C THR A 107 -16.11 12.36 0.05
N THR A 108 -15.47 12.97 -0.94
CA THR A 108 -15.74 12.70 -2.36
C THR A 108 -14.69 11.76 -2.96
N PRO A 109 -15.02 11.02 -4.04
CA PRO A 109 -14.02 10.23 -4.77
C PRO A 109 -12.79 11.04 -5.20
N ALA A 110 -13.00 12.24 -5.76
CA ALA A 110 -11.93 13.13 -6.20
C ALA A 110 -11.04 13.58 -5.02
N GLY A 111 -11.66 14.01 -3.91
CA GLY A 111 -10.94 14.45 -2.73
C GLY A 111 -10.11 13.33 -2.09
N LEU A 112 -10.65 12.11 -2.08
CA LEU A 112 -9.96 10.96 -1.53
C LEU A 112 -8.75 10.54 -2.40
N LEU A 113 -8.90 10.54 -3.73
CA LEU A 113 -7.76 10.32 -4.65
C LEU A 113 -6.69 11.40 -4.49
N ALA A 114 -7.09 12.68 -4.38
CA ALA A 114 -6.16 13.77 -4.17
C ALA A 114 -5.38 13.61 -2.85
N TYR A 115 -6.05 13.16 -1.77
CA TYR A 115 -5.40 12.88 -0.50
C TYR A 115 -4.40 11.72 -0.61
N MET A 116 -4.72 10.65 -1.35
CA MET A 116 -3.79 9.56 -1.60
C MET A 116 -2.52 10.04 -2.34
N VAL A 117 -2.70 10.86 -3.38
CA VAL A 117 -1.58 11.43 -4.16
C VAL A 117 -0.74 12.41 -3.34
N GLU A 118 -1.37 13.23 -2.51
CA GLU A 118 -0.64 14.11 -1.59
C GLU A 118 0.19 13.29 -0.58
N THR A 119 -0.39 12.19 -0.09
CA THR A 119 0.31 11.26 0.81
C THR A 119 1.51 10.62 0.12
N ALA A 120 1.34 10.14 -1.13
CA ALA A 120 2.44 9.65 -1.95
C ALA A 120 3.56 10.69 -2.07
N ASN A 121 3.23 11.93 -2.48
CA ASN A 121 4.21 13.00 -2.66
C ASN A 121 5.00 13.31 -1.38
N LYS A 122 4.34 13.28 -0.22
CA LYS A 122 5.00 13.47 1.09
C LYS A 122 5.94 12.31 1.43
N ARG A 123 5.50 11.07 1.19
CA ARG A 123 6.25 9.84 1.53
C ARG A 123 7.42 9.62 0.60
N PHE A 124 7.20 9.89 -0.68
CA PHE A 124 8.19 9.79 -1.72
C PHE A 124 9.23 10.91 -1.59
N GLY A 125 8.87 12.07 -1.02
CA GLY A 125 9.81 13.11 -0.59
C GLY A 125 10.80 13.50 -1.69
N GLN A 126 10.49 14.53 -2.47
CA GLN A 126 11.29 14.95 -3.63
C GLN A 126 12.79 15.01 -3.31
N ASP A 127 13.21 15.52 -2.16
CA ASP A 127 14.62 15.60 -1.76
C ASP A 127 15.27 14.24 -1.54
N ARG A 128 14.55 13.28 -0.96
CA ARG A 128 15.08 11.95 -0.62
C ARG A 128 15.21 11.08 -1.87
N ILE A 129 14.21 11.12 -2.74
CA ILE A 129 14.29 10.47 -4.06
C ILE A 129 15.27 11.20 -4.96
N THR A 130 15.28 12.53 -4.97
CA THR A 130 16.21 13.31 -5.80
C THR A 130 17.65 13.13 -5.32
N ALA A 131 17.91 12.99 -4.03
CA ALA A 131 19.23 12.61 -3.52
C ALA A 131 19.65 11.22 -3.99
N GLY A 132 18.76 10.22 -3.93
CA GLY A 132 19.03 8.88 -4.47
C GLY A 132 19.14 8.83 -6.00
N ALA A 133 18.43 9.71 -6.71
CA ALA A 133 18.52 9.91 -8.16
C ALA A 133 19.76 10.73 -8.56
N LYS A 134 20.30 11.59 -7.70
CA LYS A 134 21.55 12.29 -8.01
C LYS A 134 22.74 11.33 -8.17
N GLY A 135 22.66 10.13 -7.59
CA GLY A 135 23.61 9.03 -7.82
C GLY A 135 23.18 8.01 -8.88
N SER A 136 21.94 8.06 -9.37
CA SER A 136 21.42 7.11 -10.36
C SER A 136 20.55 7.82 -11.38
N ALA A 137 20.83 7.70 -12.69
CA ALA A 137 20.21 8.48 -13.77
C ALA A 137 18.67 8.28 -13.98
N LEU A 138 17.92 7.89 -12.96
CA LEU A 138 16.48 7.69 -12.98
C LEU A 138 15.71 8.90 -12.45
N THR A 139 14.57 9.18 -13.05
CA THR A 139 13.61 10.15 -12.53
C THR A 139 12.83 9.58 -11.34
N VAL A 140 12.16 10.46 -10.58
CA VAL A 140 11.23 10.06 -9.50
C VAL A 140 10.18 9.08 -10.03
N TYR A 141 9.61 9.36 -11.19
CA TYR A 141 8.60 8.51 -11.80
C TYR A 141 9.14 7.11 -12.11
N GLN A 142 10.36 7.01 -12.65
CA GLN A 142 11.01 5.73 -12.89
C GLN A 142 11.32 4.96 -11.60
N ILE A 143 11.66 5.65 -10.52
CA ILE A 143 11.85 5.02 -9.20
C ILE A 143 10.53 4.43 -8.68
N VAL A 144 9.41 5.16 -8.82
CA VAL A 144 8.09 4.64 -8.47
C VAL A 144 7.69 3.46 -9.38
N THR A 145 8.05 3.50 -10.66
CA THR A 145 7.84 2.37 -11.58
C THR A 145 8.61 1.13 -11.12
N ILE A 146 9.88 1.28 -10.74
CA ILE A 146 10.67 0.18 -10.17
C ILE A 146 10.04 -0.32 -8.87
N ALA A 147 9.63 0.58 -7.97
CA ALA A 147 8.99 0.22 -6.72
C ALA A 147 7.70 -0.59 -6.94
N GLY A 148 6.89 -0.24 -7.94
CA GLY A 148 5.70 -1.00 -8.31
C GLY A 148 6.01 -2.43 -8.78
N ILE A 149 7.10 -2.62 -9.53
CA ILE A 149 7.57 -3.96 -9.91
C ILE A 149 8.11 -4.71 -8.69
N VAL A 150 8.96 -4.07 -7.88
CA VAL A 150 9.54 -4.65 -6.66
C VAL A 150 8.45 -5.13 -5.69
N GLN A 151 7.40 -4.32 -5.47
CA GLN A 151 6.26 -4.68 -4.63
C GLN A 151 5.54 -5.94 -5.14
N ALA A 152 5.49 -6.12 -6.46
CA ALA A 152 4.77 -7.23 -7.08
C ALA A 152 5.61 -8.53 -7.18
N GLU A 153 6.92 -8.43 -7.08
CA GLU A 153 7.86 -9.56 -7.28
C GLU A 153 8.48 -10.08 -5.98
N ALA A 154 8.52 -9.27 -4.91
CA ALA A 154 9.21 -9.63 -3.68
C ALA A 154 8.24 -10.01 -2.55
N ASP A 155 8.50 -11.14 -1.90
CA ASP A 155 7.74 -11.61 -0.74
C ASP A 155 8.19 -10.96 0.58
N THR A 156 9.43 -10.44 0.62
CA THR A 156 10.04 -9.88 1.84
C THR A 156 10.79 -8.58 1.56
N THR A 157 10.91 -7.72 2.57
CA THR A 157 11.70 -6.48 2.52
C THR A 157 13.16 -6.73 2.12
N ALA A 158 13.74 -7.84 2.57
CA ALA A 158 15.10 -8.23 2.21
C ALA A 158 15.23 -8.56 0.72
N ASP A 159 14.24 -9.26 0.16
CA ASP A 159 14.20 -9.58 -1.27
C ASP A 159 13.87 -8.35 -2.11
N MET A 160 13.07 -7.41 -1.62
CA MET A 160 12.78 -6.15 -2.34
C MET A 160 14.07 -5.42 -2.76
N GLY A 161 15.04 -5.32 -1.85
CA GLY A 161 16.33 -4.70 -2.15
C GLY A 161 17.13 -5.44 -3.22
N LYS A 162 17.08 -6.78 -3.24
CA LYS A 162 17.77 -7.62 -4.24
C LYS A 162 17.05 -7.64 -5.59
N VAL A 163 15.71 -7.68 -5.61
CA VAL A 163 14.90 -7.56 -6.83
C VAL A 163 15.15 -6.21 -7.48
N SER A 164 15.14 -5.12 -6.70
CA SER A 164 15.51 -3.78 -7.16
C SER A 164 16.91 -3.78 -7.79
N ARG A 165 17.89 -4.47 -7.17
CA ARG A 165 19.23 -4.62 -7.73
C ARG A 165 19.23 -5.35 -9.07
N VAL A 166 18.49 -6.45 -9.22
CA VAL A 166 18.36 -7.19 -10.48
C VAL A 166 17.81 -6.28 -11.58
N ILE A 167 16.74 -5.51 -11.29
CA ILE A 167 16.16 -4.55 -12.24
C ILE A 167 17.23 -3.55 -12.69
N ARG A 168 17.94 -2.93 -11.75
CA ARG A 168 18.99 -1.95 -12.04
C ARG A 168 20.13 -2.55 -12.89
N ASN A 169 20.59 -3.75 -12.55
CA ASN A 169 21.67 -4.43 -13.28
C ASN A 169 21.23 -4.78 -14.71
N ARG A 170 19.99 -5.26 -14.90
CA ARG A 170 19.45 -5.54 -16.24
C ARG A 170 19.30 -4.28 -17.08
N LEU A 171 18.78 -3.19 -16.50
CA LEU A 171 18.68 -1.90 -17.18
C LEU A 171 20.06 -1.40 -17.63
N ALA A 172 21.07 -1.46 -16.76
CA ALA A 172 22.43 -1.04 -17.07
C ALA A 172 23.08 -1.88 -18.19
N ARG A 173 22.70 -3.17 -18.33
CA ARG A 173 23.17 -4.08 -19.38
C ARG A 173 22.29 -4.08 -20.64
N GLY A 174 21.24 -3.26 -20.70
CA GLY A 174 20.29 -3.26 -21.82
C GLY A 174 19.57 -4.61 -22.00
N MET A 175 19.36 -5.35 -20.91
CA MET A 175 18.62 -6.61 -20.87
C MET A 175 17.11 -6.34 -20.68
N PRO A 176 16.22 -7.15 -21.27
CA PRO A 176 14.79 -7.11 -20.94
C PRO A 176 14.59 -7.50 -19.46
N LEU A 177 13.60 -6.89 -18.80
CA LEU A 177 13.36 -7.16 -17.37
C LEU A 177 12.74 -8.54 -17.14
N GLN A 178 11.87 -9.00 -18.06
CA GLN A 178 11.22 -10.32 -18.02
C GLN A 178 10.49 -10.59 -16.69
N MET A 179 9.65 -9.63 -16.28
CA MET A 179 8.92 -9.67 -15.02
C MET A 179 7.47 -10.10 -15.26
N ASP A 180 7.05 -11.19 -14.62
CA ASP A 180 5.70 -11.74 -14.78
C ASP A 180 4.63 -10.79 -14.23
N SER A 181 4.96 -10.01 -13.21
CA SER A 181 4.11 -8.94 -12.69
C SER A 181 3.68 -7.95 -13.78
N THR A 182 4.56 -7.65 -14.74
CA THR A 182 4.27 -6.72 -15.84
C THR A 182 3.33 -7.31 -16.89
N LEU A 183 3.42 -8.62 -17.15
CA LEU A 183 2.45 -9.35 -17.97
C LEU A 183 1.08 -9.43 -17.29
N ASN A 184 1.07 -9.73 -15.99
CA ASN A 184 -0.14 -9.75 -15.18
C ASN A 184 -0.83 -8.37 -15.16
N TYR A 185 -0.04 -7.29 -15.18
CA TYR A 185 -0.57 -5.94 -15.36
C TYR A 185 -1.22 -5.76 -16.72
N ALA A 186 -0.49 -6.08 -17.79
CA ALA A 186 -0.96 -5.98 -19.17
C ALA A 186 -2.29 -6.74 -19.41
N LEU A 187 -2.40 -7.93 -18.84
CA LEU A 187 -3.54 -8.84 -19.00
C LEU A 187 -4.65 -8.62 -17.96
N ASN A 188 -4.51 -7.60 -17.10
CA ASN A 188 -5.43 -7.28 -16.02
C ASN A 188 -5.80 -8.49 -15.12
N ARG A 189 -4.80 -9.30 -14.77
CA ARG A 189 -4.96 -10.49 -13.91
C ARG A 189 -3.88 -10.57 -12.83
N SER A 190 -4.00 -11.55 -11.93
CA SER A 190 -2.98 -11.89 -10.93
C SER A 190 -2.86 -13.41 -10.86
N THR A 191 -1.73 -13.96 -11.34
CA THR A 191 -1.47 -15.41 -11.35
C THR A 191 0.03 -15.67 -11.31
N LEU A 192 0.41 -16.74 -10.62
CA LEU A 192 1.78 -17.27 -10.63
C LEU A 192 2.05 -18.17 -11.85
N ALA A 193 1.01 -18.55 -12.59
CA ALA A 193 1.09 -19.47 -13.73
C ALA A 193 1.07 -18.71 -15.06
N THR A 194 2.04 -17.83 -15.26
CA THR A 194 2.30 -17.23 -16.58
C THR A 194 2.78 -18.30 -17.56
N THR A 195 2.34 -18.21 -18.81
CA THR A 195 2.65 -19.16 -19.86
C THR A 195 3.64 -18.56 -20.85
N THR A 196 4.31 -19.42 -21.62
CA THR A 196 5.11 -18.98 -22.78
C THR A 196 4.27 -18.23 -23.82
N GLY A 197 2.94 -18.45 -23.85
CA GLY A 197 2.04 -17.66 -24.69
C GLY A 197 1.94 -16.22 -24.20
N ASP A 198 1.84 -16.02 -22.89
CA ASP A 198 1.72 -14.69 -22.30
C ASP A 198 2.96 -13.82 -22.56
N THR A 199 4.16 -14.42 -22.63
CA THR A 199 5.41 -13.68 -22.92
C THR A 199 5.47 -13.08 -24.33
N ARG A 200 4.54 -13.46 -25.21
CA ARG A 200 4.38 -12.94 -26.58
C ARG A 200 3.20 -11.98 -26.73
N THR A 201 2.61 -11.55 -25.62
CA THR A 201 1.49 -10.61 -25.63
C THR A 201 1.94 -9.27 -26.21
N ASP A 202 1.19 -8.74 -27.19
CA ASP A 202 1.40 -7.40 -27.73
C ASP A 202 0.92 -6.34 -26.72
N SER A 203 1.84 -5.81 -25.93
CA SER A 203 1.56 -4.79 -24.93
C SER A 203 2.83 -4.02 -24.60
N PRO A 204 2.77 -2.68 -24.43
CA PRO A 204 3.93 -1.89 -24.01
C PRO A 204 4.43 -2.24 -22.60
N TYR A 205 3.64 -2.99 -21.82
CA TYR A 205 4.04 -3.50 -20.50
C TYR A 205 4.74 -4.86 -20.59
N ASN A 206 4.83 -5.49 -21.77
CA ASN A 206 5.52 -6.76 -21.93
C ASN A 206 7.05 -6.55 -21.85
N THR A 207 7.60 -6.71 -20.65
CA THR A 207 9.04 -6.57 -20.42
C THR A 207 9.87 -7.78 -20.88
N TYR A 208 9.27 -8.77 -21.53
CA TYR A 208 9.98 -9.82 -22.26
C TYR A 208 10.36 -9.37 -23.68
N GLU A 209 9.44 -8.67 -24.35
CA GLU A 209 9.61 -8.14 -25.72
C GLU A 209 10.30 -6.77 -25.71
N HIS A 210 9.97 -5.91 -24.74
CA HIS A 210 10.46 -4.54 -24.66
C HIS A 210 11.54 -4.35 -23.60
N LYS A 211 12.66 -3.74 -24.01
CA LYS A 211 13.74 -3.35 -23.10
C LYS A 211 13.38 -2.07 -22.35
N GLY A 212 13.95 -1.92 -21.15
CA GLY A 212 13.73 -0.75 -20.30
C GLY A 212 12.58 -0.98 -19.30
N LEU A 213 12.11 0.12 -18.72
CA LEU A 213 10.96 0.12 -17.81
C LEU A 213 9.65 0.14 -18.61
N PRO A 214 8.56 -0.44 -18.07
CA PRO A 214 7.22 -0.25 -18.63
C PRO A 214 6.82 1.24 -18.60
N PRO A 215 5.80 1.64 -19.39
CA PRO A 215 5.45 3.06 -19.55
C PRO A 215 4.93 3.72 -18.27
N THR A 216 4.41 2.95 -17.31
CA THR A 216 3.93 3.42 -16.01
C THR A 216 4.28 2.43 -14.90
N PRO A 217 4.17 2.81 -13.61
CA PRO A 217 4.06 1.83 -12.53
C PRO A 217 2.94 0.82 -12.79
N ILE A 218 3.06 -0.38 -12.21
CA ILE A 218 2.10 -1.48 -12.38
C ILE A 218 1.28 -1.79 -11.11
N ALA A 219 1.51 -1.00 -10.05
CA ALA A 219 0.86 -1.13 -8.75
C ALA A 219 1.16 0.14 -7.93
N ASN A 220 0.44 0.33 -6.82
CA ASN A 220 0.76 1.35 -5.82
C ASN A 220 1.70 0.76 -4.75
N PRO A 221 2.99 1.12 -4.75
CA PRO A 221 3.98 0.53 -3.85
C PRO A 221 3.89 1.12 -2.45
N GLY A 222 4.27 0.30 -1.46
CA GLY A 222 4.48 0.72 -0.08
C GLY A 222 5.79 1.49 0.10
N GLN A 223 6.02 1.95 1.33
CA GLN A 223 7.23 2.69 1.70
C GLN A 223 8.50 1.83 1.49
N GLU A 224 8.45 0.55 1.86
CA GLU A 224 9.61 -0.35 1.79
C GLU A 224 10.06 -0.62 0.35
N ALA A 225 9.11 -0.85 -0.57
CA ALA A 225 9.42 -1.05 -1.98
C ALA A 225 10.01 0.22 -2.62
N VAL A 226 9.55 1.41 -2.21
CA VAL A 226 10.13 2.68 -2.64
C VAL A 226 11.55 2.86 -2.10
N GLU A 227 11.79 2.54 -0.82
CA GLU A 227 13.12 2.60 -0.24
C GLU A 227 14.09 1.62 -0.91
N ALA A 228 13.65 0.41 -1.22
CA ALA A 228 14.42 -0.56 -2.00
C ALA A 228 14.69 -0.09 -3.44
N ALA A 229 13.75 0.61 -4.06
CA ALA A 229 13.93 1.20 -5.39
C ALA A 229 14.98 2.33 -5.38
N ILE A 230 15.03 3.14 -4.32
CA ILE A 230 16.01 4.22 -4.13
C ILE A 230 17.39 3.64 -3.81
N ASN A 231 17.45 2.72 -2.83
CA ASN A 231 18.69 2.16 -2.27
C ASN A 231 18.70 0.62 -2.42
N PRO A 232 18.92 0.09 -3.63
CA PRO A 232 18.97 -1.36 -3.85
C PRO A 232 20.16 -2.00 -3.12
N THR A 233 19.94 -3.19 -2.56
CA THR A 233 21.00 -4.02 -1.95
C THR A 233 22.17 -4.17 -2.93
N PRO A 234 23.43 -3.91 -2.51
CA PRO A 234 24.58 -4.13 -3.38
C PRO A 234 24.68 -5.59 -3.84
N GLY A 235 25.02 -5.80 -5.11
CA GLY A 235 25.16 -7.13 -5.70
C GLY A 235 25.17 -7.09 -7.23
N ASP A 236 25.56 -8.20 -7.85
CA ASP A 236 25.72 -8.37 -9.29
C ASP A 236 24.63 -9.24 -9.93
N TRP A 237 23.67 -9.71 -9.13
CA TRP A 237 22.58 -10.58 -9.56
C TRP A 237 21.83 -10.04 -10.77
N LEU A 238 21.47 -10.97 -11.66
CA LEU A 238 20.70 -10.73 -12.88
C LEU A 238 19.44 -11.59 -12.94
N TYR A 239 19.36 -12.61 -12.10
CA TYR A 239 18.29 -13.60 -12.10
C TYR A 239 17.87 -13.88 -10.67
N PHE A 240 16.60 -14.17 -10.50
CA PHE A 240 16.07 -14.70 -9.26
C PHE A 240 14.93 -15.67 -9.56
N VAL A 241 14.65 -16.55 -8.60
CA VAL A 241 13.47 -17.43 -8.62
C VAL A 241 13.19 -17.89 -7.20
N THR A 242 11.91 -17.88 -6.85
CA THR A 242 11.41 -18.47 -5.60
C THR A 242 11.20 -19.97 -5.82
N VAL A 243 12.11 -20.80 -5.31
CA VAL A 243 12.07 -22.26 -5.54
C VAL A 243 11.09 -22.98 -4.60
N ALA A 244 10.81 -22.37 -3.45
CA ALA A 244 9.84 -22.79 -2.45
C ALA A 244 9.41 -21.56 -1.62
N PRO A 245 8.27 -21.60 -0.90
CA PRO A 245 7.88 -20.49 -0.03
C PRO A 245 8.99 -20.09 0.93
N GLY A 246 9.44 -18.83 0.86
CA GLY A 246 10.53 -18.30 1.67
C GLY A 246 11.96 -18.64 1.19
N ASP A 247 12.12 -19.36 0.07
CA ASP A 247 13.43 -19.63 -0.57
C ASP A 247 13.50 -18.94 -1.94
N THR A 248 13.84 -17.65 -1.93
CA THR A 248 14.17 -16.87 -3.12
C THR A 248 15.66 -16.87 -3.36
N ARG A 249 16.09 -17.45 -4.48
CA ARG A 249 17.52 -17.54 -4.85
C ARG A 249 17.87 -16.48 -5.87
N PHE A 250 19.00 -15.81 -5.69
CA PHE A 250 19.51 -14.77 -6.58
C PHE A 250 20.86 -15.20 -7.16
N THR A 251 21.07 -14.96 -8.45
CA THR A 251 22.32 -15.30 -9.14
C THR A 251 22.60 -14.37 -10.31
N ASP A 252 23.87 -14.18 -10.65
CA ASP A 252 24.33 -13.52 -11.88
C ASP A 252 24.56 -14.53 -13.03
N SER A 253 24.52 -15.84 -12.74
CA SER A 253 24.78 -16.93 -13.69
C SER A 253 23.50 -17.50 -14.26
N TYR A 254 23.36 -17.42 -15.59
CA TYR A 254 22.23 -18.04 -16.29
C TYR A 254 22.22 -19.57 -16.14
N ALA A 255 23.38 -20.22 -16.06
CA ALA A 255 23.48 -21.65 -15.84
C ALA A 255 22.91 -22.04 -14.47
N GLN A 256 23.25 -21.28 -13.41
CA GLN A 256 22.70 -21.48 -12.08
C GLN A 256 21.20 -21.21 -12.06
N GLN A 257 20.74 -20.15 -12.72
CA GLN A 257 19.31 -19.86 -12.81
C GLN A 257 18.53 -21.02 -13.43
N ARG A 258 19.05 -21.66 -14.48
CA ARG A 258 18.40 -22.83 -15.09
C ARG A 258 18.32 -24.03 -14.14
N LEU A 259 19.27 -24.20 -13.24
CA LEU A 259 19.21 -25.23 -12.19
C LEU A 259 18.11 -24.88 -11.17
N ASN A 260 18.09 -23.63 -10.70
CA ASN A 260 17.06 -23.17 -9.75
C ASN A 260 15.64 -23.28 -10.34
N VAL A 261 15.44 -22.91 -11.61
CA VAL A 261 14.15 -23.04 -12.32
C VAL A 261 13.75 -24.51 -12.49
N ARG A 262 14.70 -25.42 -12.71
CA ARG A 262 14.41 -26.85 -12.77
C ARG A 262 13.87 -27.35 -11.43
N GLU A 263 14.53 -26.98 -10.34
CA GLU A 263 14.11 -27.33 -8.98
C GLU A 263 12.72 -26.77 -8.65
N PHE A 264 12.47 -25.50 -8.98
CA PHE A 264 11.14 -24.90 -8.87
C PHE A 264 10.07 -25.73 -9.60
N ASN A 265 10.30 -26.09 -10.86
CA ASN A 265 9.35 -26.88 -11.66
C ASN A 265 9.13 -28.29 -11.09
N GLU A 266 10.18 -28.91 -10.55
CA GLU A 266 10.06 -30.21 -9.87
C GLU A 266 9.22 -30.09 -8.58
N ASN A 267 9.41 -29.02 -7.81
CA ASN A 267 8.63 -28.75 -6.60
C ASN A 267 7.15 -28.50 -6.93
N GLN A 268 6.86 -27.71 -7.96
CA GLN A 268 5.47 -27.46 -8.40
C GLN A 268 4.73 -28.73 -8.77
N LYS A 269 5.39 -29.66 -9.50
CA LYS A 269 4.80 -30.96 -9.87
C LYS A 269 4.48 -31.83 -8.65
N LYS A 270 5.36 -31.84 -7.64
CA LYS A 270 5.13 -32.61 -6.40
C LYS A 270 3.94 -32.05 -5.62
N SER A 271 3.82 -30.73 -5.51
CA SER A 271 2.71 -30.08 -4.83
C SER A 271 1.36 -30.34 -5.51
N THR A 272 1.32 -30.39 -6.85
CA THR A 272 0.09 -30.74 -7.59
C THR A 272 -0.25 -32.22 -7.47
N ALA A 273 0.74 -33.12 -7.45
CA ALA A 273 0.52 -34.55 -7.31
C ALA A 273 0.08 -34.98 -5.90
N GLY A 274 0.48 -34.24 -4.85
CA GLY A 274 0.10 -34.53 -3.46
C GLY A 274 -1.24 -33.94 -3.01
N ALA A 275 -1.87 -33.12 -3.86
CA ALA A 275 -3.17 -32.48 -3.59
C ALA A 275 -4.35 -33.17 -4.31
N GLY A 276 -4.09 -34.25 -5.06
CA GLY A 276 -5.06 -35.03 -5.82
C GLY A 276 -5.49 -36.32 -5.14
#